data_AF-A0A6J6FX33-F1
#
_entry.id   AF-A0A6J6FX33-F1
#
_cell.length_a   1.000
_cell.length_b   1.000
_cell.length_c   1.000
_cell.angle_alpha   90.00
_cell.angle_beta   90.00
_cell.angle_gamma   90.00
#
_symmetry.space_group_name_H-M   'P 1'
#
loop_
_entity.id
_entity.type
_entity.pdbx_description
1 polymer ?
#
loop_
_entity_poly.entity_id
_entity_poly.type
_entity_poly.pdbx_seq_one_letter_code
_entity_poly.pdbx_strand_id
1 'polypeptide(L)'
;MIPAIGRTTGFNSTTITESTVGVVDGLVDGEFVRASRTGFAPVWTPELLRWRLRRPGHSYSIHISDDLVVVSTRTHVSKVPFGIILGVLQRRSSAPVPGGRVAAVVGRHHKAPFVIHWGRSPALRMRGIPLPQKLMPSPLSLVLHPFVSDFNRDAFELGEFGFLDFDAY
;
A
#
# COMPACT_ATOMS: atom_id res chain seq x y z
N MET A 1 12.29 -3.07 -20.55
CA MET A 1 12.33 -4.44 -19.99
C MET A 1 11.13 -4.58 -19.06
N ILE A 2 10.06 -5.24 -19.52
CA ILE A 2 8.88 -5.56 -18.68
C ILE A 2 9.31 -6.71 -17.77
N PRO A 3 9.30 -6.58 -16.43
CA PRO A 3 9.74 -7.66 -15.57
C PRO A 3 8.81 -8.87 -15.76
N ALA A 4 9.39 -10.03 -16.07
CA ALA A 4 8.68 -11.29 -16.15
C ALA A 4 7.96 -11.57 -14.82
N ILE A 5 6.73 -12.07 -14.89
CA ILE A 5 5.92 -12.48 -13.75
C ILE A 5 6.60 -13.68 -13.08
N GLY A 6 7.57 -13.40 -12.20
CA GLY A 6 8.32 -14.41 -11.46
C GLY A 6 7.40 -15.28 -10.60
N ARG A 7 7.81 -16.52 -10.35
CA ARG A 7 7.25 -17.34 -9.25
C ARG A 7 7.47 -16.56 -7.95
N THR A 8 6.41 -15.99 -7.40
CA THR A 8 6.50 -15.24 -6.14
C THR A 8 6.15 -16.19 -5.00
N THR A 9 7.14 -16.93 -4.54
CA THR A 9 7.06 -17.68 -3.28
C THR A 9 7.05 -16.69 -2.11
N GLY A 10 6.42 -17.06 -0.98
CA GLY A 10 6.48 -16.29 0.27
C GLY A 10 5.43 -15.19 0.45
N PHE A 11 4.41 -15.10 -0.41
CA PHE A 11 3.20 -14.32 -0.12
C PHE A 11 1.96 -15.21 -0.14
N ASN A 12 1.13 -15.12 0.91
CA ASN A 12 -0.22 -15.64 0.92
C ASN A 12 -1.20 -14.52 0.55
N SER A 13 -2.08 -14.75 -0.42
CA SER A 13 -2.99 -13.73 -0.93
C SER A 13 -4.44 -14.10 -0.66
N THR A 14 -5.18 -13.17 -0.06
CA THR A 14 -6.58 -13.39 0.33
C THR A 14 -7.42 -12.18 -0.09
N THR A 15 -8.54 -12.44 -0.75
CA THR A 15 -9.56 -11.40 -0.98
C THR A 15 -10.33 -11.14 0.32
N ILE A 16 -10.53 -9.88 0.66
CA ILE A 16 -11.24 -9.50 1.88
C ILE A 16 -12.75 -9.64 1.69
N THR A 17 -13.37 -10.36 2.61
CA THR A 17 -14.81 -10.53 2.80
C THR A 17 -15.11 -10.46 4.30
N GLU A 18 -16.38 -10.43 4.70
CA GLU A 18 -16.75 -10.51 6.13
C GLU A 18 -16.15 -11.74 6.84
N SER A 19 -16.01 -12.87 6.13
CA SER A 19 -15.45 -14.10 6.71
C SER A 19 -13.92 -14.14 6.73
N THR A 20 -13.23 -13.36 5.88
CA THR A 20 -11.76 -13.39 5.77
C THR A 20 -11.09 -12.19 6.41
N VAL A 21 -11.82 -11.11 6.72
CA VAL A 21 -11.23 -9.88 7.27
C VAL A 21 -10.47 -10.12 8.58
N GLY A 22 -10.86 -11.14 9.37
CA GLY A 22 -10.15 -11.52 10.60
C GLY A 22 -8.71 -12.00 10.39
N VAL A 23 -8.28 -12.24 9.15
CA VAL A 23 -6.86 -12.50 8.82
C VAL A 23 -5.93 -11.38 9.27
N VAL A 24 -6.45 -10.17 9.49
CA VAL A 24 -5.65 -9.02 9.92
C VAL A 24 -5.28 -9.03 11.39
N ASP A 25 -6.08 -9.66 12.25
CA ASP A 25 -5.96 -9.54 13.71
C ASP A 25 -4.64 -10.14 14.25
N GLY A 26 -4.06 -11.11 13.54
CA GLY A 26 -2.81 -11.80 13.92
C GLY A 26 -1.58 -11.38 13.10
N LEU A 27 -1.63 -10.23 12.42
CA LEU A 27 -0.51 -9.82 11.54
C LEU A 27 0.70 -9.31 12.32
N VAL A 28 0.45 -8.59 13.41
CA VAL A 28 1.44 -8.00 14.34
C VAL A 28 0.82 -7.87 15.73
N ASP A 29 1.66 -7.83 16.77
CA ASP A 29 1.25 -7.49 18.13
C ASP A 29 1.38 -5.98 18.34
N GLY A 30 0.27 -5.24 18.24
CA GLY A 30 0.24 -3.77 18.38
C GLY A 30 0.31 -3.04 17.05
N GLU A 31 1.39 -2.31 16.79
CA GLU A 31 1.52 -1.45 15.60
C GLU A 31 2.38 -2.10 14.51
N PHE A 32 2.04 -1.82 13.25
CA PHE A 32 2.95 -2.10 12.15
C PHE A 32 4.21 -1.25 12.29
N VAL A 33 5.35 -1.83 11.94
CA VAL A 33 6.63 -1.13 11.99
C VAL A 33 6.61 -0.02 10.95
N ARG A 34 6.97 1.18 11.40
CA ARG A 34 7.19 2.32 10.53
C ARG A 34 8.41 2.08 9.64
N ALA A 35 8.23 2.15 8.32
CA ALA A 35 9.34 1.93 7.39
C ALA A 35 10.20 3.20 7.23
N SER A 36 9.59 4.38 7.29
CA SER A 36 10.34 5.64 7.25
C SER A 36 11.09 5.92 8.55
N ARG A 37 12.38 6.27 8.44
CA ARG A 37 13.22 6.70 9.57
C ARG A 37 13.07 8.19 9.89
N THR A 38 12.50 8.98 8.98
CA THR A 38 12.34 10.44 9.08
C THR A 38 10.96 10.89 8.60
N GLY A 39 10.61 12.16 8.88
CA GLY A 39 9.34 12.77 8.49
C GLY A 39 8.15 12.27 9.30
N PHE A 40 6.94 12.46 8.76
CA PHE A 40 5.67 11.93 9.25
C PHE A 40 5.25 10.67 8.48
N ALA A 41 4.59 9.75 9.16
CA ALA A 41 4.00 8.56 8.56
C ALA A 41 2.72 8.19 9.32
N PRO A 42 1.74 7.57 8.65
CA PRO A 42 0.57 7.03 9.33
C PRO A 42 0.97 5.92 10.31
N VAL A 43 0.31 5.89 11.47
CA VAL A 43 0.39 4.78 12.41
C VAL A 43 -0.71 3.79 12.04
N TRP A 44 -0.31 2.54 11.80
CA TRP A 44 -1.23 1.47 11.42
C TRP A 44 -1.26 0.40 12.51
N THR A 45 -2.46 0.00 12.89
CA THR A 45 -2.71 -1.16 13.75
C THR A 45 -3.57 -2.18 13.00
N PRO A 46 -3.59 -3.47 13.42
CA PRO A 46 -4.54 -4.46 12.91
C PRO A 46 -5.98 -3.98 12.95
N GLU A 47 -6.40 -3.29 14.02
CA GLU A 47 -7.77 -2.78 14.19
C GLU A 47 -8.10 -1.68 13.16
N LEU A 48 -7.19 -0.72 12.97
CA LEU A 48 -7.37 0.34 11.98
C LEU A 48 -7.39 -0.24 10.56
N LEU A 49 -6.49 -1.18 10.27
CA LEU A 49 -6.46 -1.88 8.99
C LEU A 49 -7.77 -2.64 8.76
N ARG A 50 -8.23 -3.42 9.75
CA ARG A 50 -9.52 -4.12 9.69
C ARG A 50 -10.66 -3.18 9.36
N TRP A 51 -10.73 -2.06 10.08
CA TRP A 51 -11.77 -1.06 9.88
C TRP A 51 -11.77 -0.51 8.45
N ARG A 52 -10.59 -0.15 7.91
CA ARG A 52 -10.45 0.31 6.52
C ARG A 52 -10.89 -0.73 5.51
N LEU A 53 -10.51 -1.99 5.71
CA LEU A 53 -10.83 -3.07 4.77
C LEU A 53 -12.31 -3.48 4.76
N ARG A 54 -13.12 -2.99 5.70
CA ARG A 54 -14.58 -3.22 5.76
C ARG A 54 -15.40 -2.17 5.02
N ARG A 55 -14.77 -1.25 4.28
CA ARG A 55 -15.48 -0.21 3.54
C ARG A 55 -16.50 -0.82 2.55
N PRO A 56 -17.80 -0.49 2.66
CA PRO A 56 -18.83 -1.00 1.75
C PRO A 56 -18.56 -0.60 0.30
N GLY A 57 -18.84 -1.50 -0.65
CA GLY A 57 -18.70 -1.24 -2.08
C GLY A 57 -17.27 -1.32 -2.61
N HIS A 58 -16.29 -1.62 -1.76
CA HIS A 58 -14.89 -1.80 -2.16
C HIS A 58 -14.46 -3.25 -2.05
N SER A 59 -13.56 -3.66 -2.96
CA SER A 59 -13.01 -5.02 -2.99
C SER A 59 -11.51 -4.95 -2.77
N TYR A 60 -11.10 -5.25 -1.55
CA TYR A 60 -9.69 -5.30 -1.18
C TYR A 60 -9.14 -6.72 -1.24
N SER A 61 -7.84 -6.82 -1.40
CA SER A 61 -7.08 -8.06 -1.21
C SER A 61 -5.84 -7.76 -0.39
N ILE A 62 -5.45 -8.70 0.45
CA ILE A 62 -4.26 -8.63 1.28
C ILE A 62 -3.25 -9.68 0.81
N HIS A 63 -1.98 -9.30 0.75
CA HIS A 63 -0.87 -10.18 0.43
C HIS A 63 0.11 -10.15 1.58
N ILE A 64 0.27 -11.28 2.26
CA ILE A 64 1.00 -11.40 3.52
C ILE A 64 2.27 -12.21 3.28
N SER A 65 3.41 -11.65 3.68
CA SER A 65 4.70 -12.34 3.79
C SER A 65 5.21 -12.24 5.22
N ASP A 66 6.38 -12.81 5.50
CA ASP A 66 7.02 -12.68 6.82
C ASP A 66 7.43 -11.22 7.13
N ASP A 67 7.63 -10.39 6.11
CA ASP A 67 8.13 -9.01 6.27
C ASP A 67 7.06 -7.96 6.05
N LEU A 68 6.15 -8.20 5.10
CA LEU A 68 5.20 -7.20 4.60
C LEU A 68 3.77 -7.71 4.57
N VAL A 69 2.87 -6.76 4.76
CA VAL A 69 1.46 -6.83 4.41
C VAL A 69 1.21 -5.82 3.29
N VAL A 70 0.70 -6.28 2.16
CA VAL A 70 0.36 -5.42 1.03
C VAL A 70 -1.14 -5.45 0.84
N VAL A 71 -1.77 -4.29 0.85
CA VAL A 71 -3.18 -4.12 0.51
C VAL A 71 -3.28 -3.71 -0.94
N SER A 72 -4.19 -4.34 -1.68
CA SER A 72 -4.42 -4.03 -3.07
C SER A 72 -5.90 -4.08 -3.44
N THR A 73 -6.22 -3.51 -4.59
CA THR A 73 -7.52 -3.67 -5.24
C THR A 73 -7.34 -3.85 -6.75
N ARG A 74 -8.45 -4.05 -7.47
CA ARG A 74 -8.48 -4.14 -8.93
C ARG A 74 -9.44 -3.13 -9.50
N THR A 75 -9.01 -2.45 -10.56
CA THR A 75 -9.86 -1.60 -11.39
C THR A 75 -9.78 -2.03 -12.86
N HIS A 76 -10.61 -1.44 -13.71
CA HIS A 76 -10.54 -1.59 -15.16
C HIS A 76 -10.43 -0.23 -15.84
N VAL A 77 -9.53 -0.13 -16.82
CA VAL A 77 -9.48 1.01 -17.75
C VAL A 77 -9.67 0.44 -19.15
N SER A 78 -10.74 0.86 -19.83
CA SER A 78 -11.08 0.38 -21.18
C SER A 78 -10.97 -1.15 -21.33
N LYS A 79 -11.56 -1.89 -20.36
CA LYS A 79 -11.57 -3.37 -20.22
C LYS A 79 -10.25 -4.02 -19.80
N VAL A 80 -9.15 -3.29 -19.72
CA VAL A 80 -7.88 -3.83 -19.23
C VAL A 80 -7.89 -3.81 -17.70
N PRO A 81 -7.67 -4.95 -17.01
CA PRO A 81 -7.60 -4.98 -15.56
C PRO A 81 -6.26 -4.40 -15.08
N PHE A 82 -6.32 -3.57 -14.03
CA PHE A 82 -5.17 -3.03 -13.33
C PHE A 82 -5.22 -3.46 -11.87
N GLY A 83 -4.11 -3.98 -11.35
CA GLY A 83 -3.91 -4.11 -9.91
C GLY A 83 -3.46 -2.75 -9.36
N ILE A 84 -3.99 -2.35 -8.21
CA ILE A 84 -3.57 -1.13 -7.51
C ILE A 84 -3.05 -1.54 -6.15
N ILE A 85 -1.78 -1.25 -5.88
CA ILE A 85 -1.22 -1.34 -4.53
C ILE A 85 -1.71 -0.11 -3.77
N LEU A 86 -2.51 -0.36 -2.73
CA LEU A 86 -3.11 0.69 -1.92
C LEU A 86 -2.24 1.05 -0.72
N GLY A 87 -1.64 0.04 -0.08
CA GLY A 87 -0.82 0.21 1.11
C GLY A 87 0.21 -0.89 1.25
N VAL A 88 1.34 -0.55 1.86
CA VAL A 88 2.43 -1.48 2.17
C VAL A 88 2.80 -1.24 3.62
N LEU A 89 2.56 -2.25 4.45
CA LEU A 89 2.77 -2.18 5.90
C LEU A 89 3.86 -3.18 6.27
N GLN A 90 4.83 -2.74 7.04
CA GLN A 90 5.95 -3.57 7.47
C GLN A 90 5.62 -4.27 8.78
N ARG A 91 5.73 -5.60 8.82
CA ARG A 91 5.41 -6.41 10.01
C ARG A 91 6.56 -6.43 11.01
N ARG A 92 7.79 -6.34 10.51
CA ARG A 92 9.03 -6.37 11.29
C ARG A 92 10.11 -5.57 10.58
N SER A 93 11.05 -5.01 11.34
CA SER A 93 12.17 -4.27 10.76
C SER A 93 13.00 -5.19 9.85
N SER A 94 13.08 -4.83 8.58
CA SER A 94 13.73 -5.60 7.52
C SER A 94 14.11 -4.70 6.35
N ALA A 95 15.00 -5.20 5.49
CA ALA A 95 15.45 -4.47 4.31
C ALA A 95 14.31 -4.29 3.28
N PRO A 96 14.31 -3.19 2.50
CA PRO A 96 13.27 -2.94 1.51
C PRO A 96 13.10 -4.07 0.50
N VAL A 97 11.86 -4.51 0.30
CA VAL A 97 11.53 -5.59 -0.63
C VAL A 97 11.52 -5.06 -2.07
N PRO A 98 12.06 -5.78 -3.06
CA PRO A 98 11.97 -5.36 -4.46
C PRO A 98 10.50 -5.18 -4.90
N GLY A 99 10.15 -3.96 -5.35
CA GLY A 99 8.76 -3.63 -5.73
C GLY A 99 8.21 -4.51 -6.84
N GLY A 100 9.06 -4.99 -7.76
CA GLY A 100 8.67 -5.95 -8.81
C GLY A 100 8.14 -7.29 -8.26
N ARG A 101 8.64 -7.74 -7.10
CA ARG A 101 8.12 -8.96 -6.44
C ARG A 101 6.70 -8.73 -5.95
N VAL A 102 6.44 -7.59 -5.32
CA VAL A 102 5.10 -7.21 -4.86
C VAL A 102 4.15 -7.04 -6.04
N ALA A 103 4.57 -6.31 -7.08
CA ALA A 103 3.79 -6.13 -8.30
C ALA A 103 3.44 -7.48 -8.96
N ALA A 104 4.36 -8.45 -8.99
CA ALA A 104 4.08 -9.76 -9.56
C ALA A 104 3.04 -10.57 -8.76
N VAL A 105 3.05 -10.51 -7.41
CA VAL A 105 2.03 -11.14 -6.56
C VAL A 105 0.65 -10.52 -6.82
N VAL A 106 0.59 -9.19 -6.76
CA VAL A 106 -0.65 -8.41 -6.96
C VAL A 106 -1.23 -8.65 -8.35
N GLY A 107 -0.38 -8.58 -9.39
CA GLY A 107 -0.79 -8.81 -10.78
C GLY A 107 -1.31 -10.23 -11.00
N ARG A 108 -0.65 -11.24 -10.42
CA ARG A 108 -1.13 -12.64 -10.48
C ARG A 108 -2.47 -12.81 -9.79
N HIS A 109 -2.63 -12.29 -8.57
CA HIS A 109 -3.87 -12.40 -7.79
C HIS A 109 -5.06 -11.76 -8.52
N HIS A 110 -4.87 -10.55 -9.04
CA HIS A 110 -5.93 -9.80 -9.72
C HIS A 110 -6.13 -10.18 -11.19
N LYS A 111 -5.28 -11.04 -11.74
CA LYS A 111 -5.17 -11.33 -13.18
C LYS A 111 -4.99 -10.06 -14.00
N ALA A 112 -4.15 -9.15 -13.50
CA ALA A 112 -3.88 -7.85 -14.07
C ALA A 112 -2.47 -7.81 -14.70
N PRO A 113 -2.33 -7.48 -15.99
CA PRO A 113 -1.02 -7.34 -16.64
C PRO A 113 -0.23 -6.11 -16.15
N PHE A 114 -0.92 -5.14 -15.56
CA PHE A 114 -0.32 -3.92 -15.03
C PHE A 114 -0.66 -3.75 -13.55
N VAL A 115 0.33 -3.28 -12.79
CA VAL A 115 0.17 -2.93 -11.38
C VAL A 115 0.61 -1.49 -11.17
N ILE A 116 -0.28 -0.71 -10.57
CA ILE A 116 -0.07 0.69 -10.23
C ILE A 116 0.26 0.77 -8.74
N HIS A 117 1.23 1.61 -8.42
CA HIS A 117 1.53 2.04 -7.07
C HIS A 117 1.69 3.55 -7.09
N TRP A 118 1.18 4.21 -6.06
CA TRP A 118 1.43 5.61 -5.81
C TRP A 118 1.55 5.85 -4.32
N GLY A 119 2.42 6.77 -3.96
CA GLY A 119 2.84 6.98 -2.59
C GLY A 119 4.35 6.83 -2.41
N ARG A 120 4.76 6.95 -1.16
CA ARG A 120 6.13 6.74 -0.70
C ARG A 120 6.09 5.64 0.34
N SER A 121 6.67 4.48 0.03
CA SER A 121 6.84 3.40 1.00
C SER A 121 8.31 2.98 1.05
N PRO A 122 9.07 3.39 2.08
CA PRO A 122 10.46 2.98 2.28
C PRO A 122 10.63 1.46 2.40
N ALA A 123 9.55 0.74 2.72
CA ALA A 123 9.52 -0.72 2.75
C ALA A 123 9.71 -1.36 1.35
N LEU A 124 9.57 -0.60 0.27
CA LEU A 124 9.77 -1.07 -1.10
C LEU A 124 10.97 -0.42 -1.78
N ARG A 125 11.80 -1.25 -2.40
CA ARG A 125 12.76 -0.80 -3.42
C ARG A 125 12.05 -0.76 -4.77
N MET A 126 11.41 0.38 -5.05
CA MET A 126 10.63 0.57 -6.27
C MET A 126 11.52 0.76 -7.50
N ARG A 127 11.20 -0.01 -8.55
CA ARG A 127 11.67 0.19 -9.93
C ARG A 127 10.45 0.03 -10.83
N GLY A 128 10.28 0.94 -11.78
CA GLY A 128 9.14 0.94 -12.69
C GLY A 128 9.27 2.01 -13.76
N ILE A 129 8.30 2.04 -14.66
CA ILE A 129 8.20 3.09 -15.67
C ILE A 129 7.38 4.22 -15.04
N PRO A 130 7.94 5.43 -14.85
CA PRO A 130 7.15 6.55 -14.37
C PRO A 130 6.05 6.88 -15.38
N LEU A 131 4.85 7.20 -14.91
CA LEU A 131 3.78 7.64 -15.79
C LEU A 131 4.13 9.01 -16.38
N PRO A 132 3.92 9.24 -17.69
CA PRO A 132 4.04 10.57 -18.28
C PRO A 132 3.16 11.57 -17.53
N GLN A 133 3.65 12.79 -17.32
CA GLN A 133 2.94 13.83 -16.56
C GLN A 133 1.51 14.08 -17.08
N LYS A 134 1.30 14.04 -18.40
CA LYS A 134 -0.02 14.20 -19.04
C LYS A 134 -1.04 13.10 -18.70
N LEU A 135 -0.57 11.95 -18.19
CA LEU A 135 -1.41 10.83 -17.74
C LEU A 135 -1.48 10.73 -16.21
N MET A 136 -0.71 11.56 -15.49
CA MET A 136 -0.82 11.60 -14.05
C MET A 136 -2.16 12.22 -13.65
N PRO A 137 -2.82 11.69 -12.61
CA PRO A 137 -3.98 12.37 -12.03
C PRO A 137 -3.58 13.76 -11.52
N SER A 138 -4.57 14.61 -11.28
CA SER A 138 -4.37 15.90 -10.63
C SER A 138 -3.51 15.76 -9.37
N PRO A 139 -2.63 16.73 -9.08
CA PRO A 139 -1.74 16.65 -7.93
C PRO A 139 -2.52 16.52 -6.63
N LEU A 140 -2.03 15.67 -5.73
CA LEU A 140 -2.54 15.57 -4.37
C LEU A 140 -2.24 16.87 -3.62
N SER A 141 -3.29 17.55 -3.16
CA SER A 141 -3.15 18.69 -2.25
C SER A 141 -3.31 18.19 -0.83
N LEU A 142 -2.26 18.35 -0.02
CA LEU A 142 -2.30 18.07 1.42
C LEU A 142 -2.52 19.37 2.18
N VAL A 143 -3.60 19.44 2.97
CA VAL A 143 -3.87 20.56 3.87
C VAL A 143 -3.42 20.16 5.28
N LEU A 144 -2.46 20.91 5.82
CA LEU A 144 -1.93 20.69 7.16
C LEU A 144 -2.57 21.69 8.13
N HIS A 145 -3.26 21.16 9.15
CA HIS A 145 -3.79 21.94 10.26
C HIS A 145 -3.05 21.57 11.55
N PRO A 146 -2.08 22.38 11.98
CA PRO A 146 -1.39 22.15 13.24
C PRO A 146 -2.32 22.47 14.41
N PHE A 147 -2.41 21.55 15.37
CA PHE A 147 -3.14 21.74 16.64
C PHE A 147 -2.24 22.25 17.77
N VAL A 148 -0.96 22.49 17.48
CA VAL A 148 0.07 22.97 18.43
C VAL A 148 0.69 24.26 17.92
N SER A 149 1.05 25.16 18.83
CA SER A 149 1.56 26.49 18.51
C SER A 149 3.01 26.50 18.03
N ASP A 150 3.77 25.43 18.29
CA ASP A 150 5.19 25.28 17.99
C ASP A 150 5.47 24.41 16.74
N PHE A 151 4.46 24.17 15.91
CA PHE A 151 4.62 23.39 14.69
C PHE A 151 5.56 24.07 13.69
N ASN A 152 6.70 23.45 13.43
CA ASN A 152 7.65 23.90 12.40
C ASN A 152 7.24 23.37 11.02
N ARG A 153 6.61 24.23 10.22
CA ARG A 153 6.19 23.91 8.85
C ARG A 153 7.38 23.60 7.92
N ASP A 154 8.50 24.32 8.06
CA ASP A 154 9.64 24.17 7.16
C ASP A 154 10.40 22.86 7.39
N ALA A 155 10.23 22.27 8.57
CA ALA A 155 10.76 20.95 8.91
C ALA A 155 9.79 19.79 8.59
N PHE A 156 8.58 20.08 8.09
CA PHE A 156 7.61 19.04 7.78
C PHE A 156 8.01 18.27 6.52
N GLU A 157 8.25 16.96 6.68
CA GLU A 157 8.44 16.02 5.57
C GLU A 157 7.43 14.89 5.70
N LEU A 158 6.76 14.51 4.61
CA LEU A 158 5.94 13.30 4.58
C LEU A 158 6.83 12.10 4.19
N GLY A 159 7.20 11.30 5.19
CA GLY A 159 8.16 10.20 5.04
C GLY A 159 7.57 8.94 4.43
N GLU A 160 6.29 8.66 4.69
CA GLU A 160 5.57 7.51 4.16
C GLU A 160 4.08 7.81 3.98
N PHE A 161 3.53 7.35 2.86
CA PHE A 161 2.10 7.40 2.55
C PHE A 161 1.75 6.49 1.38
N GLY A 162 0.50 6.06 1.29
CA GLY A 162 -0.09 5.32 0.17
C GLY A 162 -1.57 5.67 -0.04
N PHE A 163 -2.19 5.12 -1.08
CA PHE A 163 -3.61 5.36 -1.35
C PHE A 163 -4.52 4.98 -0.18
N LEU A 164 -4.17 3.95 0.58
CA LEU A 164 -4.97 3.47 1.71
C LEU A 164 -5.15 4.54 2.80
N ASP A 165 -4.24 5.50 2.91
CA ASP A 165 -4.33 6.60 3.87
C ASP A 165 -5.47 7.57 3.51
N PHE A 166 -5.66 7.81 2.20
CA PHE A 166 -6.60 8.77 1.65
C PHE A 166 -7.94 8.15 1.25
N ASP A 167 -8.08 6.84 1.38
CA ASP A 167 -9.30 6.12 1.04
C ASP A 167 -10.35 6.31 2.14
N ALA A 168 -10.71 7.58 2.40
CA ALA A 168 -11.77 7.97 3.30
C ALA A 168 -13.02 8.25 2.47
N TYR A 169 -14.11 7.52 2.79
CA TYR A 169 -15.48 7.58 2.28
C TYR A 169 -15.79 6.79 1.03
#